data_AF-A0A316DI31-F1
#
_entry.id   AF-A0A316DI31-F1
#
_cell.length_a   1.000
_cell.length_b   1.000
_cell.length_c   1.000
_cell.angle_alpha   90.00
_cell.angle_beta   90.00
_cell.angle_gamma   90.00
#
_symmetry.space_group_name_H-M   'P 1'
#
loop_
_entity.id
_entity.type
_entity.pdbx_description
1 polymer ?
#
loop_
_entity_poly.entity_id
_entity_poly.type
_entity_poly.pdbx_seq_one_letter_code
_entity_poly.pdbx_strand_id
1 'polypeptide(L)'
;MSINIYKEENLETIKYLSENDWDLPTQMEKLEKWLEKEGKNLPKGKYVADIGFGIRKDASGGGAVLNSKMIELLSEIGMEIYFSEYRNEK
;
A
#
# COMPACT_ATOMS: atom_id res chain seq x y z
N MET A 1 -7.98 9.20 -0.34
CA MET A 1 -7.24 8.00 -0.79
C MET A 1 -6.37 7.56 0.34
N SER A 2 -6.43 6.29 0.72
CA SER A 2 -5.63 5.77 1.84
C SER A 2 -4.33 5.11 1.38
N ILE A 3 -4.15 4.88 0.07
CA ILE A 3 -2.85 4.47 -0.48
C ILE A 3 -2.42 5.49 -1.53
N ASN A 4 -1.25 6.07 -1.33
CA ASN A 4 -0.56 6.94 -2.29
C ASN A 4 0.72 6.26 -2.78
N ILE A 5 0.81 6.01 -4.08
CA ILE A 5 1.99 5.42 -4.71
C ILE A 5 2.72 6.51 -5.46
N TYR A 6 3.97 6.75 -5.11
CA TYR A 6 4.79 7.83 -5.68
C TYR A 6 6.26 7.44 -5.84
N LYS A 7 6.98 8.22 -6.66
CA LYS A 7 8.44 8.13 -6.77
C LYS A 7 9.09 8.84 -5.59
N GLU A 8 10.01 8.17 -4.91
CA GLU A 8 10.68 8.71 -3.72
C GLU A 8 11.45 10.00 -4.03
N GLU A 9 12.06 10.09 -5.21
CA GLU A 9 12.99 11.16 -5.56
C GLU A 9 12.34 12.54 -5.74
N ASN A 10 11.12 12.58 -6.26
CA ASN A 10 10.45 13.81 -6.66
C ASN A 10 9.00 13.90 -6.17
N LEU A 11 8.52 12.91 -5.41
CA LEU A 11 7.17 12.81 -4.88
C LEU A 11 6.08 12.81 -5.97
N GLU A 12 6.45 12.49 -7.22
CA GLU A 12 5.49 12.37 -8.32
C GLU A 12 4.56 11.19 -8.07
N THR A 13 3.26 11.48 -7.94
CA THR A 13 2.25 10.44 -7.77
C THR A 13 2.07 9.63 -9.04
N ILE A 14 2.15 8.30 -8.89
CA ILE A 14 1.88 7.32 -9.93
C ILE A 14 0.42 6.90 -9.89
N LYS A 15 -0.09 6.63 -8.68
CA LYS A 15 -1.43 6.09 -8.49
C LYS A 15 -1.93 6.36 -7.09
N TYR A 16 -3.22 6.61 -6.99
CA TYR A 16 -3.94 6.50 -5.73
C TYR A 16 -4.81 5.24 -5.73
N LEU A 17 -4.83 4.51 -4.62
CA LEU A 17 -5.72 3.37 -4.40
C LEU A 17 -6.55 3.55 -3.11
N SER A 18 -7.59 2.73 -2.96
CA SER A 18 -8.37 2.63 -1.72
C SER A 18 -9.02 3.95 -1.27
N GLU A 19 -9.90 4.50 -2.10
CA GLU A 19 -10.67 5.69 -1.70
C GLU A 19 -11.55 5.41 -0.48
N ASN A 20 -11.44 6.26 0.56
CA ASN A 20 -12.20 6.20 1.81
C ASN A 20 -12.18 4.85 2.55
N ASP A 21 -11.19 4.01 2.26
CA ASP A 21 -11.01 2.71 2.89
C ASP A 21 -9.83 2.79 3.84
N TRP A 22 -10.06 2.66 5.15
CA TRP A 22 -9.05 2.74 6.20
C TRP A 22 -8.73 1.36 6.81
N ASP A 23 -9.24 0.28 6.22
CA ASP A 23 -9.03 -1.09 6.68
C ASP A 23 -7.79 -1.71 6.02
N LEU A 24 -6.75 -1.92 6.81
CA LEU A 24 -5.45 -2.40 6.31
C LEU A 24 -5.54 -3.73 5.52
N PRO A 25 -6.29 -4.76 5.95
CA PRO A 25 -6.49 -5.97 5.15
C PRO A 25 -7.06 -5.69 3.75
N THR A 26 -8.13 -4.91 3.65
CA THR A 26 -8.77 -4.57 2.37
C THR A 26 -7.83 -3.74 1.48
N GLN A 27 -7.06 -2.83 2.09
CA GLN A 27 -6.04 -2.04 1.40
C GLN A 27 -4.92 -2.90 0.80
N MET A 28 -4.42 -3.87 1.56
CA MET A 28 -3.35 -4.77 1.09
C MET A 28 -3.81 -5.66 -0.07
N GLU A 29 -5.06 -6.14 -0.04
CA GLU A 29 -5.66 -6.88 -1.18
C GLU A 29 -5.75 -6.00 -2.44
N LYS A 30 -6.13 -4.73 -2.29
CA LYS A 30 -6.19 -3.78 -3.42
C LYS A 30 -4.79 -3.46 -3.97
N LEU A 31 -3.80 -3.32 -3.09
CA LEU A 31 -2.41 -3.12 -3.49
C LEU A 31 -1.88 -4.33 -4.25
N GLU A 32 -2.12 -5.55 -3.76
CA GLU A 32 -1.74 -6.80 -4.43
C GLU A 32 -2.30 -6.86 -5.86
N LYS A 33 -3.63 -6.68 -6.01
CA LYS A 33 -4.29 -6.69 -7.32
C LYS A 33 -3.71 -5.65 -8.28
N TRP A 34 -3.37 -4.47 -7.77
CA TRP A 34 -2.75 -3.43 -8.58
C TRP A 34 -1.31 -3.78 -8.97
N LEU A 35 -0.49 -4.29 -8.05
CA LEU A 35 0.88 -4.75 -8.34
C LEU A 35 0.86 -5.82 -9.44
N GLU A 36 -0.04 -6.80 -9.35
CA GLU A 36 -0.14 -7.88 -10.33
C GLU A 36 -0.60 -7.45 -11.72
N LYS A 37 -1.40 -6.38 -11.80
CA LYS A 37 -2.00 -5.93 -13.06
C LYS A 37 -1.18 -4.84 -13.73
N GLU A 38 -0.78 -3.84 -12.97
CA GLU A 38 -0.18 -2.59 -13.45
C GLU A 38 1.22 -2.38 -12.85
N GLY A 39 1.37 -2.54 -11.54
CA GLY A 39 2.59 -2.18 -10.81
C GLY A 39 3.84 -2.96 -11.23
N LYS A 40 3.69 -4.24 -11.57
CA LYS A 40 4.78 -5.09 -12.09
C LYS A 40 5.41 -4.59 -13.39
N ASN A 41 4.71 -3.72 -14.12
CA ASN A 41 5.21 -3.16 -15.38
C ASN A 41 5.93 -1.83 -15.17
N LEU A 42 6.04 -1.34 -13.93
CA LEU A 42 6.84 -0.16 -13.64
C LEU A 42 8.32 -0.46 -13.92
N PRO A 43 9.07 0.50 -14.49
CA PRO A 43 10.51 0.35 -14.59
C PRO A 43 11.12 0.30 -13.19
N LYS A 44 12.27 -0.37 -13.04
CA LYS A 44 13.01 -0.37 -11.78
C LYS A 44 13.30 1.06 -11.34
N GLY A 45 13.05 1.37 -10.07
CA GLY A 45 13.20 2.71 -9.52
C GLY A 45 13.11 2.70 -8.00
N LYS A 46 12.86 3.87 -7.43
CA LYS A 46 12.60 4.05 -6.00
C LYS A 46 11.17 4.54 -5.82
N TYR A 47 10.30 3.64 -5.39
CA TYR A 47 8.89 3.93 -5.19
C TYR A 47 8.49 3.72 -3.75
N VAL A 48 7.45 4.42 -3.33
CA VAL A 48 6.82 4.23 -2.04
C VAL A 48 5.34 4.01 -2.25
N ALA A 49 4.81 2.96 -1.63
CA ALA A 49 3.38 2.83 -1.37
C ALA A 49 3.10 3.28 0.08
N ASP A 50 2.65 4.51 0.25
CA ASP A 50 2.26 5.07 1.55
C ASP A 50 0.81 4.71 1.85
N ILE A 51 0.63 3.89 2.89
CA ILE A 51 -0.62 3.28 3.30
C ILE A 51 -1.06 3.90 4.62
N GLY A 52 -2.02 4.80 4.53
CA GLY A 52 -2.77 5.32 5.66
C GLY A 52 -3.84 4.34 6.12
N PHE A 53 -3.79 3.87 7.37
CA PHE A 53 -4.80 2.96 7.91
C PHE A 53 -5.28 3.40 9.29
N GLY A 54 -6.52 3.03 9.61
CA GLY A 54 -7.16 3.39 10.86
C GLY A 54 -6.99 2.32 11.94
N ILE A 55 -6.89 2.74 13.19
CA ILE A 55 -6.93 1.82 14.34
C ILE A 55 -8.31 1.13 14.40
N ARG A 56 -8.31 -0.21 14.34
CA ARG A 56 -9.52 -1.03 14.49
C ARG A 56 -9.95 -1.06 15.96
N LYS A 57 -11.10 -0.44 16.27
CA LYS A 57 -11.63 -0.31 17.64
C LYS A 57 -11.94 -1.64 18.32
N ASP A 58 -12.32 -2.65 17.55
CA ASP A 58 -12.72 -3.97 18.04
C ASP A 58 -11.66 -5.05 17.73
N ALA A 59 -10.39 -4.66 17.55
CA ALA A 59 -9.34 -5.61 17.24
C ALA A 59 -9.09 -6.56 18.43
N SER A 60 -9.46 -7.83 18.26
CA SER A 60 -9.16 -8.94 19.17
C SER A 60 -8.12 -9.92 18.60
N GLY A 61 -7.54 -9.58 17.43
CA GLY A 61 -6.56 -10.38 16.69
C GLY A 61 -6.61 -10.09 15.18
N GLY A 62 -5.73 -10.74 14.42
CA GLY A 62 -5.66 -10.65 12.94
C GLY A 62 -4.87 -9.47 12.39
N GLY A 63 -4.61 -9.45 11.09
CA GLY A 63 -3.81 -8.43 10.41
C GLY A 63 -3.94 -8.52 8.90
N ALA A 64 -3.22 -7.64 8.20
CA ALA A 64 -3.07 -7.75 6.76
C ALA A 64 -1.86 -8.60 6.40
N VAL A 65 -1.89 -9.27 5.25
CA VAL A 65 -0.81 -10.15 4.80
C VAL A 65 -0.02 -9.44 3.71
N LEU A 66 1.30 -9.31 3.92
CA LEU A 66 2.26 -9.05 2.85
C LEU A 66 2.81 -10.41 2.41
N ASN A 67 2.25 -10.97 1.33
CA ASN A 67 2.62 -12.32 0.91
C ASN A 67 3.90 -12.34 0.06
N SER A 68 4.48 -13.53 -0.12
CA SER A 68 5.75 -13.70 -0.84
C SER A 68 5.73 -13.17 -2.28
N LYS A 69 4.59 -13.28 -2.98
CA LYS A 69 4.44 -12.79 -4.35
C LYS A 69 4.48 -11.26 -4.39
N MET A 70 3.83 -10.59 -3.45
CA MET A 70 3.95 -9.15 -3.31
C MET A 70 5.39 -8.74 -3.01
N ILE A 71 6.06 -9.43 -2.08
CA ILE A 71 7.47 -9.16 -1.73
C ILE A 71 8.36 -9.25 -2.97
N GLU A 72 8.19 -10.29 -3.79
CA GLU A 72 8.93 -10.47 -5.04
C GLU A 72 8.71 -9.29 -6.00
N LEU A 73 7.44 -8.92 -6.26
CA LEU A 73 7.10 -7.81 -7.16
C LEU A 73 7.63 -6.47 -6.66
N LEU A 74 7.50 -6.18 -5.36
CA LEU A 74 8.02 -4.98 -4.72
C LEU A 74 9.54 -4.89 -4.86
N SER A 75 10.24 -6.00 -4.58
CA SER A 75 11.69 -6.08 -4.71
C SER A 75 12.15 -5.95 -6.17
N GLU A 76 11.40 -6.48 -7.13
CA GLU A 76 11.75 -6.42 -8.53
C GLU A 76 11.72 -4.99 -9.07
N ILE A 77 10.69 -4.21 -8.69
CA ILE A 77 10.49 -2.83 -9.15
C ILE A 77 11.19 -1.79 -8.26
N GLY A 78 11.61 -2.15 -7.05
CA GLY A 78 12.23 -1.24 -6.08
C GLY A 78 11.19 -0.36 -5.36
N MET A 79 10.13 -0.98 -4.85
CA MET A 79 9.07 -0.30 -4.10
C MET A 79 9.11 -0.69 -2.62
N GLU A 80 9.14 0.32 -1.75
CA GLU A 80 8.98 0.16 -0.31
C GLU A 80 7.52 0.43 0.11
N ILE A 81 7.10 -0.16 1.23
CA ILE A 81 5.79 0.14 1.83
C ILE A 81 6.02 1.01 3.07
N TYR A 82 5.31 2.13 3.12
CA TYR A 82 5.28 3.02 4.29
C TYR A 82 3.92 2.91 4.97
N PHE A 83 3.89 2.59 6.27
CA PHE A 83 2.66 2.44 7.03
C PHE A 83 2.41 3.67 7.89
N SER A 84 1.32 4.38 7.60
CA SER A 84 0.89 5.60 8.28
C SER A 84 -0.35 5.28 9.12
N GLU A 85 -0.19 5.17 10.44
CA GLU A 85 -1.32 4.92 11.34
C GLU A 85 -2.08 6.21 11.66
N TYR A 86 -3.40 6.19 11.51
CA TYR A 86 -4.29 7.29 11.85
C TYR A 86 -5.25 6.90 12.96
N ARG A 87 -5.42 7.81 13.91
CA ARG A 87 -6.55 7.73 14.86
C ARG A 87 -7.81 8.02 14.07
N ASN A 88 -8.69 7.03 13.95
CA ASN A 88 -10.08 7.25 13.56
C ASN A 88 -10.79 7.98 14.72
N GLU A 89 -10.54 9.28 14.85
CA GLU A 89 -11.39 10.17 15.65
C GLU A 89 -12.82 10.05 15.09
N LYS A 90 -13.75 9.78 16.00
CA LYS A 90 -15.14 9.43 15.69
C LYS A 90 -15.84 10.52 14.87
#